data_AF-A0A1Y1LIW1-F1
#
_entry.id   AF-A0A1Y1LIW1-F1
#
_cell.length_a   1.000
_cell.length_b   1.000
_cell.length_c   1.000
_cell.angle_alpha   90.00
_cell.angle_beta   90.00
_cell.angle_gamma   90.00
#
_symmetry.space_group_name_H-M   'P 1'
#
loop_
_entity.id
_entity.type
_entity.pdbx_description
1 polymer ?
#
loop_
_entity_poly.entity_id
_entity_poly.type
_entity_poly.pdbx_seq_one_letter_code
_entity_poly.pdbx_strand_id
1 'polypeptide(L)'
;MNVQAYRCYRKEYRKCIIVTKKESYNHFIATSGNKIRDGWKLVNRELNKSFNTDISLSHDLLNSQFVSIAKCIVDSLPQTNCNALYYLKNMHSPENSLYLAPVTEEELRDTINKMSKSNAYDIYGLNSNILRNCIDIIGSQLPCFKSGTATVQN
;
A
#
# COMPACT_ATOMS: atom_id res chain seq x y z
N MET A 1 -27.47 -22.46 9.77
CA MET A 1 -26.34 -23.33 9.39
C MET A 1 -25.32 -23.31 10.54
N ASN A 2 -24.98 -24.45 11.15
CA ASN A 2 -24.10 -24.49 12.33
C ASN A 2 -22.66 -24.14 11.92
N VAL A 3 -22.16 -22.99 12.37
CA VAL A 3 -20.84 -22.44 12.01
C VAL A 3 -19.70 -23.39 12.37
N GLN A 4 -19.86 -24.17 13.44
CA GLN A 4 -18.85 -25.13 13.87
C GLN A 4 -18.77 -26.34 12.93
N ALA A 5 -19.94 -26.88 12.53
CA ALA A 5 -20.00 -27.96 11.55
C ALA A 5 -19.39 -27.54 10.20
N TYR A 6 -19.71 -26.33 9.72
CA TYR A 6 -19.13 -25.78 8.50
C TYR A 6 -17.59 -25.68 8.57
N ARG A 7 -17.05 -25.20 9.69
CA ARG A 7 -15.58 -25.11 9.89
C ARG A 7 -14.92 -26.49 9.85
N CYS A 8 -15.53 -27.50 10.46
CA CYS A 8 -15.04 -28.88 10.43
C CYS A 8 -15.05 -29.45 9.01
N TYR A 9 -16.17 -29.34 8.28
CA TYR A 9 -16.26 -29.81 6.89
C TYR A 9 -15.28 -29.11 5.96
N ARG A 10 -15.12 -27.78 6.10
CA ARG A 10 -14.15 -27.02 5.31
C ARG A 10 -12.72 -27.46 5.58
N LYS A 11 -12.39 -27.80 6.83
CA LYS A 11 -11.09 -28.32 7.22
C LYS A 11 -10.83 -29.65 6.53
N GLU A 12 -11.76 -30.60 6.62
CA GLU A 12 -11.56 -31.91 6.01
C GLU A 12 -11.58 -31.89 4.50
N TYR A 13 -12.44 -31.09 3.89
CA TYR A 13 -12.41 -30.86 2.44
C TYR A 13 -11.03 -30.41 1.96
N ARG A 14 -10.41 -29.44 2.65
CA ARG A 14 -9.06 -28.97 2.33
C ARG A 14 -8.00 -30.06 2.51
N LYS A 15 -8.10 -30.88 3.57
CA LYS A 15 -7.18 -32.01 3.76
C LYS A 15 -7.30 -33.01 2.62
N CYS A 16 -8.53 -33.39 2.24
CA CYS A 16 -8.78 -34.29 1.12
C CYS A 16 -8.15 -33.75 -0.17
N ILE A 17 -8.35 -32.46 -0.49
CA ILE A 17 -7.72 -31.85 -1.68
C ILE A 17 -6.20 -32.00 -1.64
N ILE A 18 -5.56 -31.74 -0.50
CA ILE A 18 -4.10 -31.82 -0.38
C ILE A 18 -3.62 -33.25 -0.60
N VAL A 19 -4.28 -34.23 0.03
CA VAL A 19 -3.94 -35.65 -0.10
C VAL A 19 -4.10 -36.11 -1.55
N THR A 20 -5.26 -35.88 -2.16
CA THR A 20 -5.53 -36.28 -3.54
C THR A 20 -4.59 -35.60 -4.53
N LYS A 21 -4.25 -34.33 -4.31
CA LYS A 21 -3.29 -33.59 -5.16
C LYS A 21 -1.89 -34.22 -5.08
N LYS A 22 -1.45 -34.59 -3.87
CA LYS A 22 -0.15 -35.27 -3.66
C LYS A 22 -0.12 -36.63 -4.35
N GLU A 23 -1.17 -37.44 -4.19
CA GLU A 23 -1.29 -38.74 -4.84
C GLU A 23 -1.27 -38.64 -6.36
N SER A 24 -2.03 -37.69 -6.92
CA SER A 24 -2.03 -37.42 -8.37
C SER A 24 -0.64 -37.06 -8.89
N TYR A 25 0.12 -36.25 -8.16
CA TYR A 25 1.48 -35.83 -8.57
C TYR A 25 2.47 -36.97 -8.49
N ASN A 26 2.39 -37.77 -7.43
CA ASN A 26 3.21 -38.96 -7.29
C ASN A 26 2.93 -39.96 -8.42
N HIS A 27 1.65 -40.19 -8.74
CA HIS A 27 1.26 -41.06 -9.84
C HIS A 27 1.78 -40.53 -11.19
N PHE A 28 1.63 -39.23 -11.44
CA PHE A 28 2.13 -38.60 -12.67
C PHE A 28 3.65 -38.77 -12.85
N ILE A 29 4.43 -38.56 -11.79
CA ILE A 29 5.89 -38.73 -11.83
C ILE A 29 6.27 -40.21 -11.96
N ALA A 30 5.56 -41.11 -11.26
CA ALA A 30 5.83 -42.55 -11.31
C ALA A 30 5.61 -43.14 -12.71
N THR A 31 4.55 -42.70 -13.40
CA THR A 31 4.20 -43.15 -14.76
C THR A 31 4.99 -42.42 -15.86
N SER A 32 5.75 -41.38 -15.52
CA SER A 32 6.49 -40.58 -16.50
C SER A 32 7.72 -41.32 -17.06
N GLY A 33 7.90 -41.25 -18.39
CA GLY A 33 9.08 -41.81 -19.06
C GLY A 33 10.37 -41.03 -18.78
N ASN A 34 10.27 -39.75 -18.42
CA ASN A 34 11.40 -38.94 -17.97
C ASN A 34 11.01 -38.13 -16.72
N LYS A 35 11.34 -38.70 -15.55
CA LYS A 35 10.97 -38.18 -14.23
C LYS A 35 11.48 -36.75 -13.97
N ILE A 36 12.69 -36.45 -14.43
CA ILE A 36 13.31 -35.14 -14.21
C ILE A 36 12.60 -34.07 -15.04
N ARG A 37 12.43 -34.31 -16.35
CA ARG A 37 11.74 -33.38 -17.25
C ARG A 37 10.29 -33.14 -16.81
N ASP A 38 9.55 -34.22 -16.56
CA ASP A 38 8.13 -34.11 -16.26
C ASP A 38 7.89 -33.61 -14.82
N GLY A 39 8.84 -33.85 -13.90
CA GLY A 39 8.90 -33.19 -12.59
C GLY A 39 9.07 -31.67 -12.71
N TRP A 40 10.01 -31.20 -13.55
CA TRP A 40 10.18 -29.76 -13.80
C TRP A 40 8.95 -29.12 -14.47
N LYS A 41 8.28 -29.82 -15.39
CA LYS A 41 7.00 -29.36 -15.96
C LYS A 41 5.94 -29.18 -14.88
N LEU A 42 5.84 -30.11 -13.94
CA LEU A 42 4.89 -30.03 -12.83
C LEU A 42 5.19 -28.83 -11.93
N VAL A 43 6.46 -28.61 -11.59
CA VAL A 43 6.90 -27.45 -10.81
C VAL A 43 6.56 -26.15 -11.52
N ASN A 44 6.90 -26.02 -12.80
CA ASN A 44 6.62 -24.82 -13.59
C ASN A 44 5.11 -24.55 -13.72
N ARG A 45 4.29 -25.61 -13.83
CA ARG A 45 2.83 -25.47 -13.84
C ARG A 45 2.29 -24.90 -12.53
N GLU A 46 2.82 -25.31 -11.38
CA GLU A 46 2.37 -24.79 -10.08
C GLU A 46 2.90 -23.39 -9.80
N LEU A 47 4.13 -23.07 -10.23
CA LEU A 47 4.72 -21.73 -10.09
C LEU A 47 4.04 -20.70 -10.99
N ASN A 48 3.71 -21.07 -12.23
CA ASN A 48 3.07 -20.18 -13.20
C ASN A 48 1.53 -20.24 -13.15
N LYS A 49 0.94 -20.59 -12.00
CA LYS A 49 -0.50 -20.41 -11.78
C LYS A 49 -0.82 -18.92 -11.69
N SER A 50 -0.87 -18.25 -12.84
CA SER A 50 -1.59 -16.99 -12.94
C SER A 50 -3.06 -17.32 -12.71
N PHE A 51 -3.65 -16.76 -11.65
CA PHE A 51 -5.09 -16.71 -11.53
C PHE A 51 -5.61 -15.69 -12.54
N ASN A 52 -5.56 -16.03 -13.83
CA ASN A 52 -6.38 -15.37 -14.84
C ASN A 52 -7.80 -15.89 -14.64
N THR A 53 -8.42 -15.51 -13.52
CA THR A 53 -9.85 -15.36 -13.55
C THR A 53 -10.10 -14.17 -14.46
N ASP A 54 -10.56 -14.41 -15.67
CA ASP A 54 -11.15 -13.38 -16.52
C ASP A 54 -12.38 -12.83 -15.79
N ILE A 55 -12.14 -11.95 -14.83
CA ILE A 55 -13.18 -11.21 -14.14
C ILE A 55 -13.56 -10.12 -15.12
N SER A 56 -14.58 -10.39 -15.92
CA SER A 56 -15.25 -9.39 -16.77
C SER A 56 -16.05 -8.43 -15.89
N LEU A 57 -15.37 -7.66 -15.03
CA LEU A 57 -15.99 -6.53 -14.35
C LEU A 57 -15.85 -5.32 -15.26
N SER A 58 -16.97 -4.85 -15.83
CA SER A 58 -16.96 -3.61 -16.60
C SER A 58 -16.51 -2.45 -15.71
N HIS A 59 -15.60 -1.61 -16.22
CA HIS A 59 -15.19 -0.38 -15.57
C HIS A 59 -16.38 0.49 -15.18
N ASP A 60 -17.42 0.52 -16.02
CA ASP A 60 -18.66 1.26 -15.76
C ASP A 60 -19.43 0.71 -14.56
N LEU A 61 -19.47 -0.63 -14.42
CA LEU A 61 -20.12 -1.26 -13.28
C LEU A 61 -19.36 -0.96 -11.99
N LEU A 62 -18.04 -1.06 -11.99
CA LEU A 62 -17.22 -0.73 -10.82
C LEU A 62 -17.37 0.74 -10.42
N ASN A 63 -17.32 1.65 -11.39
CA ASN A 63 -17.45 3.08 -11.14
C ASN A 63 -18.86 3.42 -10.62
N SER A 64 -19.91 2.87 -11.24
CA SER A 64 -21.29 3.09 -10.79
C SER A 64 -21.51 2.63 -9.35
N GLN A 65 -20.98 1.46 -8.98
CA GLN A 65 -21.05 0.95 -7.61
C GLN A 65 -20.27 1.86 -6.66
N PHE A 66 -19.03 2.19 -6.99
CA PHE A 66 -18.17 3.01 -6.13
C PHE A 66 -18.75 4.40 -5.86
N VAL A 67 -19.30 5.05 -6.89
CA VAL A 67 -19.96 6.36 -6.77
C VAL A 67 -21.28 6.27 -6.00
N SER A 68 -22.06 5.20 -6.22
CA SER A 68 -23.37 5.03 -5.56
C SER A 68 -23.27 4.73 -4.06
N ILE A 69 -22.20 4.07 -3.60
CA ILE A 69 -22.02 3.69 -2.19
C ILE A 69 -22.06 4.92 -1.28
N ALA A 70 -21.37 6.00 -1.65
CA ALA A 70 -21.35 7.22 -0.86
C ALA A 70 -22.76 7.83 -0.73
N LYS A 71 -23.52 7.84 -1.85
CA LYS A 71 -24.89 8.34 -1.86
C LYS A 71 -25.82 7.48 -1.00
N CYS A 72 -25.76 6.16 -1.13
CA CYS A 72 -26.55 5.24 -0.33
C CYS A 72 -26.26 5.37 1.17
N ILE A 73 -24.98 5.58 1.55
CA ILE A 73 -24.60 5.82 2.95
C ILE A 73 -25.23 7.13 3.43
N VAL A 74 -25.07 8.22 2.68
CA VAL A 74 -25.63 9.53 3.04
C VAL A 74 -27.15 9.46 3.18
N ASP A 75 -27.84 8.80 2.26
CA ASP A 75 -29.30 8.64 2.28
C ASP A 75 -29.77 7.72 3.44
N SER A 76 -28.91 6.82 3.93
CA SER A 76 -29.19 5.96 5.08
C SER A 76 -28.94 6.61 6.44
N LEU A 77 -28.23 7.75 6.48
CA LEU A 77 -27.95 8.44 7.73
C LEU A 77 -29.23 9.14 8.22
N PRO A 78 -29.56 9.03 9.52
CA PRO A 78 -30.70 9.74 10.08
C PRO A 78 -30.48 11.25 9.96
N GLN A 79 -31.53 11.97 9.53
CA GLN A 79 -31.50 13.43 9.53
C GLN A 79 -31.24 13.93 10.95
N THR A 80 -30.11 14.61 11.11
CA THR A 80 -29.65 15.15 12.39
C THR A 80 -29.82 16.67 12.35
N ASN A 81 -30.47 17.24 13.37
CA ASN A 81 -30.63 18.69 13.53
C ASN A 81 -29.40 19.39 14.11
N CYS A 82 -28.29 18.65 14.30
CA CYS A 82 -27.05 19.15 14.86
C CYS A 82 -26.02 19.39 13.74
N ASN A 83 -25.56 20.63 13.62
CA ASN A 83 -24.42 20.99 12.77
C ASN A 83 -23.11 20.45 13.39
N ALA A 84 -22.08 20.16 12.58
CA ALA A 84 -20.73 19.84 13.06
C ALA A 84 -20.22 20.76 14.18
N LEU A 85 -20.51 22.07 14.10
CA LEU A 85 -20.20 23.06 15.13
C LEU A 85 -20.83 22.75 16.50
N TYR A 86 -22.01 22.13 16.53
CA TYR A 86 -22.66 21.69 17.77
C TYR A 86 -21.77 20.69 18.54
N TYR A 87 -21.13 19.76 17.83
CA TYR A 87 -20.24 18.76 18.42
C TYR A 87 -18.84 19.31 18.75
N LEU A 88 -18.43 20.39 18.08
CA LEU A 88 -17.13 21.05 18.30
C LEU A 88 -17.15 22.05 19.47
N LYS A 89 -18.32 22.45 19.99
CA LYS A 89 -18.46 23.45 21.07
C LYS A 89 -17.64 23.13 22.34
N ASN A 90 -17.44 21.85 22.63
CA ASN A 90 -16.72 21.38 23.83
C ASN A 90 -15.38 20.72 23.48
N MET A 91 -14.93 20.78 22.23
CA MET A 91 -13.58 20.33 21.89
C MET A 91 -12.59 21.43 22.28
N HIS A 92 -11.70 21.11 23.20
CA HIS A 92 -10.50 21.91 23.42
C HIS A 92 -9.62 21.80 22.18
N SER A 93 -9.15 22.95 21.67
CA SER A 93 -8.12 22.95 20.65
C SER A 93 -6.93 22.16 21.18
N PRO A 94 -6.36 21.21 20.40
CA PRO A 94 -5.19 20.48 20.86
C PRO A 94 -4.09 21.48 21.20
N GLU A 95 -3.46 21.30 22.37
CA GLU A 95 -2.36 22.15 22.83
C GLU A 95 -1.17 22.12 21.85
N ASN A 96 -1.04 21.01 21.10
CA ASN A 96 -0.03 20.81 20.09
C ASN A 96 -0.69 20.66 18.73
N SER A 97 -0.35 21.55 17.80
CA SER A 97 -0.72 21.42 16.39
C SER A 97 0.50 20.96 15.60
N LEU A 98 0.27 20.14 14.57
CA LEU A 98 1.33 19.75 13.64
C LEU A 98 1.64 20.94 12.72
N TYR A 99 2.73 21.64 13.00
CA TYR A 99 3.26 22.64 12.10
C TYR A 99 4.46 22.03 11.36
N LEU A 100 4.38 22.03 10.02
CA LEU A 100 5.54 21.78 9.19
C LEU A 100 6.37 23.05 9.20
N ALA A 101 7.49 23.04 9.93
CA ALA A 101 8.43 24.14 9.91
C ALA A 101 9.14 24.18 8.54
N PRO A 102 9.43 25.38 8.01
CA PRO A 102 10.24 25.50 6.81
C PRO A 102 11.63 24.92 7.07
N VAL A 103 12.15 24.15 6.11
CA VAL A 103 13.47 23.54 6.17
C VAL A 103 14.53 24.59 5.83
N THR A 104 15.54 24.72 6.68
CA THR A 104 16.68 25.60 6.40
C THR A 104 17.66 24.97 5.42
N GLU A 105 18.42 25.80 4.70
CA GLU A 105 19.47 25.31 3.78
C GLU A 105 20.52 24.45 4.51
N GLU A 106 20.83 24.79 5.77
CA GLU A 106 21.76 24.06 6.62
C GLU A 106 21.23 22.66 6.96
N GLU A 107 19.98 22.55 7.41
CA GLU A 107 19.34 21.27 7.72
C GLU A 107 19.21 20.37 6.49
N LEU A 108 18.91 20.95 5.33
CA LEU A 108 18.87 20.21 4.07
C LEU A 108 20.25 19.66 3.72
N ARG A 109 21.29 20.50 3.78
CA ARG A 109 22.68 20.12 3.48
C ARG A 109 23.15 19.02 4.42
N ASP A 110 22.87 19.13 5.71
CA ASP A 110 23.23 18.13 6.71
C ASP A 110 22.51 16.80 6.48
N THR A 111 21.23 16.85 6.10
CA THR A 111 20.44 15.64 5.84
C THR A 111 20.97 14.88 4.63
N ILE A 112 21.24 15.58 3.53
CA ILE A 112 21.81 14.96 2.32
C ILE A 112 23.23 14.45 2.59
N ASN A 113 24.00 15.15 3.43
CA ASN A 113 25.32 14.69 3.85
C ASN A 113 25.31 13.45 4.77
N LYS A 114 24.20 13.16 5.46
CA LYS A 114 24.02 11.95 6.27
C LYS A 114 23.64 10.70 5.47
N MET A 115 23.16 10.84 4.23
CA MET A 115 22.73 9.69 3.40
C MET A 115 23.89 8.73 3.11
N SER A 116 23.69 7.42 3.05
CA SER A 116 24.79 6.52 2.67
C SER A 116 25.26 6.78 1.23
N LYS A 117 26.57 6.70 1.00
CA LYS A 117 27.13 6.69 -0.36
C LYS A 117 26.72 5.39 -1.02
N SER A 118 25.85 5.47 -2.00
CA SER A 118 25.35 4.32 -2.75
C SER A 118 25.49 4.57 -4.24
N ASN A 119 25.91 3.54 -4.96
CA ASN A 119 25.93 3.51 -6.42
C ASN A 119 24.61 2.96 -7.00
N ALA A 120 23.62 2.69 -6.15
CA ALA A 120 22.28 2.32 -6.60
C ALA A 120 21.60 3.54 -7.25
N TYR A 121 21.00 3.30 -8.41
CA TYR A 121 20.24 4.29 -9.15
C TYR A 121 18.74 4.08 -8.92
N ASP A 122 17.99 5.16 -8.87
CA ASP A 122 16.53 5.11 -8.90
C ASP A 122 16.00 4.95 -10.35
N ILE A 123 14.67 4.96 -10.49
CA ILE A 123 13.99 4.85 -11.80
C ILE A 123 14.30 6.03 -12.74
N TYR A 124 14.85 7.13 -12.22
CA TYR A 124 15.23 8.33 -12.96
C TYR A 124 16.75 8.40 -13.21
N GLY A 125 17.51 7.38 -12.80
CA GLY A 125 18.96 7.37 -12.93
C GLY A 125 19.68 8.29 -11.95
N LEU A 126 19.04 8.67 -10.84
CA LEU A 126 19.63 9.46 -9.76
C LEU A 126 20.21 8.54 -8.69
N ASN A 127 21.33 8.95 -8.10
CA ASN A 127 21.95 8.28 -6.97
C ASN A 127 22.32 9.29 -5.87
N SER A 128 22.63 8.79 -4.66
CA SER A 128 22.97 9.65 -3.51
C SER A 128 24.20 10.54 -3.75
N ASN A 129 25.10 10.17 -4.67
CA ASN A 129 26.27 10.98 -5.00
C ASN A 129 25.90 12.20 -5.85
N ILE A 130 24.97 12.03 -6.80
CA ILE A 130 24.45 13.13 -7.63
C ILE A 130 23.75 14.17 -6.73
N LEU A 131 22.91 13.71 -5.79
CA LEU A 131 22.23 14.61 -4.84
C LEU A 131 23.21 15.43 -4.00
N ARG A 132 24.31 14.82 -3.55
CA ARG A 132 25.36 15.52 -2.79
C ARG A 132 26.09 16.56 -3.63
N ASN A 133 26.36 16.27 -4.90
CA ASN A 133 27.07 17.20 -5.79
C ASN A 133 26.18 18.37 -6.23
N CYS A 134 24.86 18.18 -6.27
CA CYS A 134 23.90 19.19 -6.69
C CYS A 134 23.22 19.93 -5.51
N ILE A 135 23.65 19.69 -4.27
CA ILE A 135 23.01 20.22 -3.06
C ILE A 135 22.91 21.74 -3.05
N ASP A 136 23.94 22.45 -3.51
CA ASP A 136 23.97 23.92 -3.50
C ASP A 136 22.96 24.51 -4.49
N ILE A 137 22.73 23.81 -5.61
CA ILE A 137 21.72 24.21 -6.60
C ILE A 137 20.33 23.98 -6.02
N ILE A 138 20.08 22.82 -5.40
CA ILE A 138 18.79 22.47 -4.80
C ILE A 138 18.46 23.42 -3.64
N GLY A 139 19.43 23.72 -2.78
CA GLY A 139 19.29 24.65 -1.66
C GLY A 139 18.94 26.06 -2.11
N SER A 140 19.60 26.56 -3.17
CA SER A 140 19.36 27.92 -3.70
C SER A 140 17.96 28.17 -4.26
N GLN A 141 17.22 27.11 -4.60
CA GLN A 141 15.85 27.20 -5.12
C GLN A 141 14.79 27.18 -4.01
N LEU A 142 15.19 26.91 -2.76
CA LEU A 142 14.27 26.96 -1.65
C LEU A 142 14.10 28.41 -1.20
N PRO A 143 12.86 28.87 -0.93
CA PRO A 143 12.62 30.21 -0.43
C PRO A 143 13.29 30.36 0.95
N CYS A 144 14.42 31.07 0.99
CA CYS A 144 15.10 31.40 2.23
C CYS A 144 14.25 32.40 3.03
N PHE A 145 13.56 31.92 4.06
CA PHE A 145 12.85 32.81 4.98
C PHE A 145 13.88 33.49 5.87
N LYS A 146 14.22 34.74 5.57
CA LYS A 146 14.97 35.58 6.52
C LYS A 146 14.14 35.65 7.80
N SER A 147 14.72 35.17 8.90
CA SER A 147 14.19 35.32 10.26
C SER A 147 13.74 36.77 10.49
N GLY A 148 12.46 37.01 10.27
CA GLY A 148 11.78 38.23 10.70
C GLY A 148 11.42 38.00 12.15
N THR A 149 12.18 38.60 13.06
CA THR A 149 11.76 38.76 14.46
C THR A 149 10.43 39.51 14.44
N ALA A 150 9.33 38.79 14.63
CA ALA A 150 8.03 39.38 14.84
C ALA A 150 8.06 40.05 16.22
N THR A 151 8.35 41.34 16.25
CA THR A 151 8.05 42.21 17.37
C THR A 151 6.54 42.20 17.54
N VAL A 152 6.07 41.57 18.61
CA VAL A 152 4.67 41.66 19.05
C VAL A 152 4.42 43.11 19.45
N GLN A 153 3.57 43.82 18.72
CA GLN A 153 2.99 45.09 19.16
C GLN A 153 1.57 44.83 19.68
N ASN A 154 1.40 45.28 20.92
CA ASN A 154 0.19 45.47 21.75
C ASN A 154 -0.36 44.25 22.49
#